data_AF-A0A974GYY0-F1
#
_entry.id   AF-A0A974GYY0-F1
#
_cell.length_a   1.000
_cell.length_b   1.000
_cell.length_c   1.000
_cell.angle_alpha   90.00
_cell.angle_beta   90.00
_cell.angle_gamma   90.00
#
_symmetry.space_group_name_H-M   'P 1'
#
loop_
_entity.id
_entity.type
_entity.pdbx_description
1 polymer ?
#
loop_
_entity_poly.entity_id
_entity_poly.type
_entity_poly.pdbx_seq_one_letter_code
_entity_poly.pdbx_strand_id
1 'polypeptide(L)'
;MIKQTKLWWEITAWEKYLSHNIIPRGLRIQLAPAEHLVSDHFVKQWNELLTSCSIGLMRLIKVTEEGLLEQTNSEVANNLKLIQSFKEDISFKKRESELQTNIDKLAAELKTRKWRKFSRDKTDFSTGKIYKAETRMTNTNMDFNRFSPEPYTSESELSDSSQGNLTDNRLGKKFKHTKPPLAKTAHPLLPPVVSQSNFLEPRQGEGMGRVRLRDRQRWGYRYNR
;
A
#
# COMPACT_ATOMS: atom_id res chain seq x y z
N MET A 1 17.72 14.52 -0.68
CA MET A 1 18.06 13.79 -1.93
C MET A 1 17.30 12.47 -2.10
N ILE A 2 17.31 11.50 -1.16
CA ILE A 2 16.52 10.24 -1.36
C ILE A 2 15.03 10.49 -1.62
N LYS A 3 14.38 11.37 -0.85
CA LYS A 3 12.97 11.75 -1.04
C LYS A 3 12.73 12.38 -2.42
N GLN A 4 13.64 13.26 -2.85
CA GLN A 4 13.65 13.92 -4.15
C GLN A 4 13.72 12.89 -5.29
N THR A 5 14.66 11.94 -5.22
CA THR A 5 14.79 10.85 -6.20
C THR A 5 13.52 10.01 -6.30
N LYS A 6 12.88 9.69 -5.17
CA LYS A 6 11.59 8.97 -5.16
C LYS A 6 10.52 9.75 -5.90
N LEU A 7 10.30 11.02 -5.55
CA LEU A 7 9.29 11.88 -6.17
C LEU A 7 9.53 12.05 -7.67
N TRP A 8 10.78 12.26 -8.08
CA TRP A 8 11.14 12.37 -9.49
C TRP A 8 10.76 11.11 -10.30
N TRP A 9 11.03 9.92 -9.74
CA TRP A 9 10.64 8.65 -10.39
C TRP A 9 9.13 8.40 -10.37
N GLU A 10 8.39 8.90 -9.39
CA GLU A 10 6.92 8.85 -9.37
C GLU A 10 6.36 9.72 -10.51
N ILE A 11 6.77 10.99 -10.60
CA ILE A 11 6.35 11.93 -11.66
C ILE A 11 6.68 11.38 -13.04
N THR A 12 7.92 10.93 -13.25
CA THR A 12 8.36 10.34 -14.54
C THR A 12 7.52 9.12 -14.92
N ALA A 13 7.11 8.32 -13.93
CA ALA A 13 6.22 7.19 -14.19
C ALA A 13 4.83 7.66 -14.61
N TRP A 14 4.24 8.66 -13.93
CA TRP A 14 2.95 9.23 -14.28
C TRP A 14 2.94 9.84 -15.69
N GLU A 15 3.99 10.58 -16.07
CA GLU A 15 4.15 11.11 -17.42
C GLU A 15 4.09 10.02 -18.48
N LYS A 16 4.75 8.90 -18.20
CA LYS A 16 4.75 7.75 -19.10
C LYS A 16 3.35 7.14 -19.26
N TYR A 17 2.63 6.96 -18.16
CA TYR A 17 1.26 6.46 -18.23
C TYR A 17 0.34 7.41 -18.99
N LEU A 18 0.43 8.72 -18.72
CA LEU A 18 -0.36 9.76 -19.40
C LEU A 18 -0.06 9.81 -20.89
N SER A 19 1.22 9.77 -21.29
CA SER A 19 1.65 9.83 -22.70
C SER A 19 1.13 8.65 -23.54
N HIS A 20 0.88 7.51 -22.89
CA HIS A 20 0.37 6.31 -23.55
C HIS A 20 -1.14 6.09 -23.31
N ASN A 21 -1.83 6.99 -22.61
CA ASN A 21 -3.23 6.82 -22.18
C ASN A 21 -3.50 5.47 -21.46
N ILE A 22 -2.53 4.99 -20.67
CA ILE A 22 -2.65 3.73 -19.93
C ILE A 22 -3.08 4.03 -18.50
N ILE A 23 -4.14 3.37 -18.03
CA ILE A 23 -4.59 3.47 -16.64
C ILE A 23 -3.96 2.34 -15.80
N PRO A 24 -3.16 2.68 -14.76
CA PRO A 24 -2.58 1.67 -13.87
C PRO A 24 -3.66 0.85 -13.18
N ARG A 25 -3.38 -0.43 -12.91
CA ARG A 25 -4.36 -1.37 -12.30
C ARG A 25 -5.09 -0.80 -11.08
N GLY A 26 -4.37 -0.13 -10.18
CA GLY A 26 -4.92 0.41 -8.94
C GLY A 26 -5.78 1.68 -9.09
N LEU A 27 -5.84 2.27 -10.28
CA LEU A 27 -6.64 3.48 -10.59
C LEU A 27 -7.79 3.20 -11.57
N ARG A 28 -7.97 1.94 -11.98
CA ARG A 28 -9.07 1.53 -12.84
C ARG A 28 -10.36 1.54 -12.01
N ILE A 29 -11.31 2.38 -12.39
CA ILE A 29 -12.63 2.43 -11.75
C ILE A 29 -13.46 1.28 -12.31
N GLN A 30 -13.84 0.34 -11.45
CA GLN A 30 -14.69 -0.80 -11.79
C GLN A 30 -16.11 -0.52 -11.28
N LEU A 31 -16.85 0.30 -12.02
CA LEU A 31 -18.25 0.57 -11.73
C LEU A 31 -19.09 0.09 -12.90
N ALA A 32 -20.11 -0.72 -12.61
CA ALA A 32 -21.08 -1.14 -13.62
C ALA A 32 -22.20 -0.09 -13.72
N PRO A 33 -22.77 0.12 -14.92
CA PRO A 33 -24.00 0.88 -15.04
C PRO A 33 -25.15 0.15 -14.33
N ALA A 34 -26.26 0.86 -14.10
CA ALA A 34 -27.46 0.25 -13.53
C ALA A 34 -28.01 -0.87 -14.44
N GLU A 35 -28.63 -1.90 -13.85
CA GLU A 35 -29.08 -3.11 -14.57
C GLU A 35 -30.05 -2.86 -15.73
N HIS A 36 -30.75 -1.72 -15.74
CA HIS A 36 -31.66 -1.33 -16.82
C HIS A 36 -30.97 -0.52 -17.94
N LEU A 37 -29.70 -0.14 -17.76
CA LEU A 37 -28.90 0.67 -18.69
C LEU A 37 -27.72 -0.14 -19.25
N VAL A 38 -28.02 -1.29 -19.87
CA VAL A 38 -27.01 -2.23 -20.40
C VAL A 38 -26.97 -2.21 -21.93
N SER A 39 -27.49 -1.16 -22.58
CA SER A 39 -27.30 -1.03 -24.02
C SER A 39 -25.82 -0.86 -24.33
N ASP A 40 -25.32 -1.54 -25.37
CA ASP A 40 -23.89 -1.54 -25.73
C ASP A 40 -23.34 -0.12 -25.90
N HIS A 41 -24.16 0.76 -26.48
CA HIS A 41 -23.82 2.17 -26.64
C HIS A 41 -23.65 2.90 -25.31
N PHE A 42 -24.56 2.69 -24.36
CA PHE A 42 -24.47 3.31 -23.02
C PHE A 42 -23.27 2.77 -22.25
N VAL A 43 -23.05 1.45 -22.27
CA VAL A 43 -21.90 0.82 -21.60
C VAL A 43 -20.58 1.36 -22.13
N LYS A 44 -20.48 1.60 -23.45
CA LYS A 44 -19.31 2.22 -24.06
C LYS A 44 -19.08 3.64 -23.54
N GLN A 45 -20.10 4.50 -23.60
CA GLN A 45 -20.01 5.87 -23.08
C GLN A 45 -19.70 5.93 -21.58
N TRP A 46 -20.28 5.02 -20.82
CA TRP A 46 -20.01 4.84 -19.39
C TRP A 46 -18.54 4.53 -19.14
N ASN A 47 -17.97 3.55 -19.85
CA ASN A 47 -16.56 3.19 -19.73
C ASN A 47 -15.63 4.33 -20.17
N GLU A 48 -16.00 5.09 -21.21
CA GLU A 48 -15.25 6.29 -21.65
C GLU A 48 -15.23 7.38 -20.56
N LEU A 49 -16.34 7.59 -19.85
CA LEU A 49 -16.42 8.53 -18.74
C LEU A 49 -15.57 8.08 -17.55
N LEU A 50 -15.62 6.79 -17.19
CA LEU A 50 -14.75 6.22 -16.15
C LEU A 50 -13.26 6.33 -16.52
N THR A 51 -12.92 6.06 -17.78
CA THR A 51 -11.55 6.23 -18.31
C THR A 51 -11.07 7.67 -18.13
N SER A 52 -11.90 8.63 -18.54
CA SER A 52 -11.59 10.05 -18.45
C SER A 52 -11.40 10.50 -17.01
N CYS A 53 -12.21 10.00 -16.08
CA CYS A 53 -12.06 10.25 -14.65
C CYS A 53 -10.73 9.69 -14.12
N SER A 54 -10.39 8.43 -14.43
CA SER A 54 -9.11 7.83 -14.04
C SER A 54 -7.90 8.63 -14.57
N ILE A 55 -7.95 9.12 -15.81
CA ILE A 55 -6.89 9.99 -16.37
C ILE A 55 -6.83 11.33 -15.63
N GLY A 56 -7.98 11.92 -15.31
CA GLY A 56 -8.05 13.14 -14.49
C GLY A 56 -7.39 12.96 -13.11
N LEU A 57 -7.66 11.84 -12.44
CA LEU A 57 -7.02 11.49 -11.17
C LEU A 57 -5.50 11.36 -11.31
N MET A 58 -5.01 10.73 -12.38
CA MET A 58 -3.58 10.63 -12.64
C MET A 58 -2.92 12.00 -12.80
N ARG A 59 -3.56 12.94 -13.52
CA ARG A 59 -3.07 14.32 -13.66
C ARG A 59 -3.04 15.04 -12.32
N LEU A 60 -4.09 14.90 -11.52
CA LEU A 60 -4.15 15.49 -10.18
C LEU A 60 -3.04 14.98 -9.25
N ILE A 61 -2.81 13.66 -9.25
CA ILE A 61 -1.71 13.04 -8.48
C ILE A 61 -0.36 13.60 -8.95
N LYS A 62 -0.12 13.65 -10.27
CA LYS A 62 1.12 14.17 -10.85
C LYS A 62 1.40 15.61 -10.37
N VAL A 63 0.43 16.51 -10.52
CA VAL A 63 0.56 17.92 -10.10
C VAL A 63 0.85 18.04 -8.61
N THR A 64 0.20 17.22 -7.78
CA THR A 64 0.44 17.21 -6.34
C THR A 64 1.88 16.77 -6.03
N GLU A 65 2.38 15.74 -6.71
CA GLU A 65 3.76 15.26 -6.54
C GLU A 65 4.81 16.24 -7.08
N GLU A 66 4.51 16.98 -8.16
CA GLU A 66 5.36 18.06 -8.69
C GLU A 66 5.54 19.17 -7.65
N GLY A 67 4.47 19.63 -7.01
CA GLY A 67 4.56 20.61 -5.93
C GLY A 67 5.37 20.11 -4.73
N LEU A 68 5.22 18.83 -4.36
CA LEU A 68 6.04 18.22 -3.29
C LEU A 68 7.52 18.10 -3.69
N LEU A 69 7.82 17.86 -4.97
CA LEU A 69 9.18 17.82 -5.47
C LEU A 69 9.82 19.21 -5.41
N GLU A 70 9.11 20.25 -5.80
CA GLU A 70 9.58 21.64 -5.74
C GLU A 70 9.90 22.07 -4.30
N GLN A 71 9.01 21.78 -3.34
CA GLN A 71 9.26 22.02 -1.92
C GLN A 71 10.51 21.25 -1.45
N THR A 72 10.61 19.96 -1.80
CA THR A 72 11.75 19.12 -1.42
C THR A 72 13.05 19.61 -2.06
N ASN A 73 13.02 20.13 -3.29
CA ASN A 73 14.18 20.73 -3.96
C ASN A 73 14.67 21.96 -3.20
N SER A 74 13.75 22.82 -2.76
CA SER A 74 14.06 24.01 -1.97
C SER A 74 14.70 23.64 -0.63
N GLU A 75 14.15 22.65 0.08
CA GLU A 75 14.74 22.11 1.32
C GLU A 75 16.15 21.55 1.09
N VAL A 76 16.35 20.78 0.02
CA VAL A 76 17.68 20.23 -0.32
C VAL A 76 18.66 21.35 -0.62
N ALA A 77 18.28 22.35 -1.43
CA ALA A 77 19.15 23.48 -1.76
C ALA A 77 19.56 24.27 -0.50
N ASN A 78 18.64 24.50 0.43
CA ASN A 78 18.94 25.17 1.69
C ASN A 78 19.92 24.33 2.53
N ASN A 79 19.66 23.03 2.69
CA ASN A 79 20.56 22.14 3.44
C ASN A 79 21.96 22.07 2.82
N LEU A 80 22.06 22.06 1.47
CA LEU A 80 23.34 22.08 0.77
C LEU A 80 24.16 23.35 1.06
N LYS A 81 23.49 24.52 1.18
CA LYS A 81 24.16 25.77 1.57
C LYS A 81 24.72 25.69 3.00
N LEU A 82 23.98 25.10 3.95
CA LEU A 82 24.45 24.97 5.34
C LEU A 82 25.68 24.08 5.47
N ILE A 83 25.76 23.01 4.67
CA ILE A 83 26.87 22.05 4.75
C ILE A 83 28.06 22.42 3.86
N GLN A 84 27.95 23.52 3.10
CA GLN A 84 28.97 23.92 2.12
C GLN A 84 30.34 24.19 2.76
N SER A 85 30.37 24.66 4.01
CA SER A 85 31.60 24.89 4.77
C SER A 85 32.37 23.61 5.10
N PHE A 86 31.73 22.43 5.05
CA PHE A 86 32.34 21.15 5.39
C PHE A 86 32.80 20.36 4.15
N LYS A 87 32.66 20.92 2.94
CA LYS A 87 32.96 20.21 1.69
C LYS A 87 34.40 19.73 1.56
N GLU A 88 35.36 20.41 2.18
CA GLU A 88 36.77 20.02 2.10
C GLU A 88 37.17 18.94 3.11
N ASP A 89 36.32 18.62 4.08
CA ASP A 89 36.57 17.56 5.04
C ASP A 89 36.55 16.18 4.35
N ILE A 90 37.64 15.42 4.49
CA ILE A 90 37.79 14.08 3.91
C ILE A 90 36.70 13.12 4.42
N SER A 91 36.34 13.25 5.70
CA SER A 91 35.28 12.43 6.31
C SER A 91 33.91 12.76 5.72
N PHE A 92 33.68 14.04 5.38
CA PHE A 92 32.49 14.49 4.69
C PHE A 92 32.43 13.95 3.25
N LYS A 93 33.52 14.08 2.47
CA LYS A 93 33.61 13.54 1.10
C LYS A 93 33.32 12.04 1.05
N LYS A 94 33.83 11.28 2.01
CA LYS A 94 33.55 9.84 2.13
C LYS A 94 32.04 9.57 2.33
N ARG A 95 31.40 10.27 3.27
CA ARG A 95 29.95 10.12 3.53
C ARG A 95 29.10 10.58 2.36
N GLU A 96 29.50 11.65 1.67
CA GLU A 96 28.83 12.14 0.47
C GLU A 96 28.87 11.09 -0.64
N SER A 97 30.04 10.49 -0.88
CA SER A 97 30.18 9.39 -1.83
C SER A 97 29.30 8.19 -1.47
N GLU A 98 29.30 7.76 -0.19
CA GLU A 98 28.44 6.66 0.27
C GLU A 98 26.96 6.98 0.06
N LEU A 99 26.53 8.19 0.40
CA LEU A 99 25.16 8.64 0.21
C LEU A 99 24.77 8.65 -1.27
N GLN A 100 25.65 9.13 -2.15
CA GLN A 100 25.43 9.14 -3.60
C GLN A 100 25.26 7.72 -4.14
N THR A 101 26.15 6.79 -3.76
CA THR A 101 26.00 5.39 -4.20
C THR A 101 24.68 4.77 -3.75
N ASN A 102 24.18 5.13 -2.57
CA ASN A 102 22.88 4.66 -2.07
C ASN A 102 21.71 5.29 -2.86
N ILE A 103 21.82 6.56 -3.24
CA ILE A 103 20.84 7.23 -4.10
C ILE A 103 20.79 6.55 -5.47
N ASP A 104 21.95 6.24 -6.06
CA ASP A 104 22.04 5.61 -7.37
C ASP A 104 21.45 4.18 -7.37
N LYS A 105 21.78 3.39 -6.35
CA LYS A 105 21.18 2.06 -6.12
C LYS A 105 19.65 2.16 -6.02
N LEU A 106 19.17 3.08 -5.20
CA LEU A 106 17.73 3.30 -5.03
C LEU A 106 17.05 3.77 -6.34
N ALA A 107 17.71 4.63 -7.11
CA ALA A 107 17.21 5.08 -8.41
C ALA A 107 17.09 3.90 -9.40
N ALA A 108 18.09 3.02 -9.46
CA ALA A 108 18.08 1.83 -10.32
C ALA A 108 16.95 0.84 -9.93
N GLU A 109 16.76 0.62 -8.63
CA GLU A 109 15.66 -0.21 -8.12
C GLU A 109 14.29 0.36 -8.46
N LEU A 110 14.09 1.68 -8.25
CA LEU A 110 12.85 2.36 -8.58
C LEU A 110 12.55 2.28 -10.07
N LYS A 111 13.54 2.60 -10.92
CA LYS A 111 13.43 2.48 -12.38
C LYS A 111 12.94 1.09 -12.77
N THR A 112 13.61 0.05 -12.28
CA THR A 112 13.29 -1.36 -12.59
C THR A 112 11.88 -1.72 -12.15
N ARG A 113 11.49 -1.35 -10.92
CA ARG A 113 10.16 -1.64 -10.37
C ARG A 113 9.06 -0.90 -11.14
N LYS A 114 9.26 0.37 -11.46
CA LYS A 114 8.31 1.21 -12.21
C LYS A 114 8.15 0.71 -13.64
N TRP A 115 9.25 0.37 -14.29
CA TRP A 115 9.25 -0.20 -15.63
C TRP A 115 8.49 -1.52 -15.69
N ARG A 116 8.74 -2.44 -14.74
CA ARG A 116 8.01 -3.71 -14.66
C ARG A 116 6.51 -3.51 -14.50
N LYS A 117 6.09 -2.58 -13.63
CA LYS A 117 4.67 -2.23 -13.44
C LYS A 117 4.06 -1.66 -14.72
N PHE A 118 4.74 -0.71 -15.34
CA PHE A 118 4.28 -0.09 -16.59
C PHE A 118 4.15 -1.12 -17.71
N SER A 119 5.14 -1.98 -17.92
CA SER A 119 5.08 -3.01 -18.96
C SER A 119 3.92 -3.97 -18.75
N ARG A 120 3.70 -4.42 -17.51
CA ARG A 120 2.57 -5.27 -17.16
C ARG A 120 1.23 -4.58 -17.45
N ASP A 121 1.08 -3.34 -16.99
CA ASP A 121 -0.16 -2.59 -17.14
C ASP A 121 -0.42 -2.21 -18.62
N LYS A 122 0.65 -2.00 -19.42
CA LYS A 122 0.59 -1.84 -20.88
C LYS A 122 0.08 -3.09 -21.58
N THR A 123 0.57 -4.27 -21.20
CA THR A 123 0.09 -5.55 -21.77
C THR A 123 -1.39 -5.79 -21.48
N ASP A 124 -1.88 -5.43 -20.28
CA ASP A 124 -3.31 -5.53 -19.99
C ASP A 124 -4.16 -4.62 -20.88
N PHE A 125 -3.64 -3.40 -21.13
CA PHE A 125 -4.32 -2.41 -21.95
C PHE A 125 -4.40 -2.89 -23.41
N SER A 126 -3.29 -3.37 -23.97
CA SER A 126 -3.27 -3.89 -25.34
C SER A 126 -4.09 -5.16 -25.54
N THR A 127 -4.28 -5.97 -24.49
CA THR A 127 -5.09 -7.20 -24.54
C THR A 127 -6.57 -6.97 -24.22
N GLY A 128 -6.99 -5.72 -23.97
CA GLY A 128 -8.39 -5.37 -23.71
C GLY A 128 -8.95 -5.94 -22.40
N LYS A 129 -8.09 -6.30 -21.44
CA LYS A 129 -8.48 -6.93 -20.16
C LYS A 129 -8.94 -5.92 -19.10
N ILE A 130 -9.17 -4.66 -19.45
CA ILE A 130 -9.42 -3.57 -18.50
C ILE A 130 -10.87 -3.54 -18.00
N TYR A 131 -11.82 -3.72 -18.92
CA TYR A 131 -13.26 -3.64 -18.65
C TYR A 131 -13.98 -4.97 -18.79
N LYS A 132 -13.23 -6.08 -18.90
CA LYS A 132 -13.83 -7.39 -18.71
C LYS A 132 -14.19 -7.47 -17.25
N ALA A 133 -15.43 -7.13 -16.91
CA ALA A 133 -16.03 -7.62 -15.69
C ALA A 133 -15.72 -9.11 -15.69
N GLU A 134 -15.01 -9.60 -14.68
CA GLU A 134 -15.08 -11.02 -14.38
C GLU A 134 -16.56 -11.25 -14.16
N THR A 135 -17.24 -11.74 -15.19
CA THR A 135 -18.52 -12.39 -15.03
C THR A 135 -18.24 -13.36 -13.90
N ARG A 136 -18.72 -13.05 -12.69
CA ARG A 136 -18.71 -14.00 -11.60
C ARG A 136 -19.50 -15.15 -12.17
N MET A 137 -18.80 -16.14 -12.71
CA MET A 137 -19.41 -17.42 -12.99
C MET A 137 -19.91 -17.83 -11.62
N THR A 138 -21.23 -17.74 -11.45
CA THR A 138 -21.93 -18.39 -10.36
C THR A 138 -21.57 -19.86 -10.53
N ASN A 139 -20.52 -20.29 -9.85
CA ASN A 139 -20.18 -21.69 -9.65
C ASN A 139 -21.29 -22.27 -8.77
N THR A 140 -22.47 -22.43 -9.34
CA THR A 140 -23.50 -23.36 -8.89
C THR A 140 -23.29 -24.65 -9.67
N ASN A 141 -22.07 -25.21 -9.61
CA ASN A 141 -21.91 -26.65 -9.72
C ASN A 141 -21.80 -27.15 -8.29
N MET A 142 -22.98 -27.31 -7.68
CA MET A 142 -23.17 -28.28 -6.62
C MET A 142 -22.90 -29.65 -7.23
N ASP A 143 -21.64 -30.10 -7.18
CA ASP A 143 -21.31 -31.52 -7.37
C ASP A 143 -21.81 -32.29 -6.14
N PHE A 144 -23.13 -32.49 -6.11
CA PHE A 144 -23.85 -33.36 -5.21
C PHE A 144 -23.71 -34.78 -5.74
N ASN A 145 -22.51 -35.37 -5.65
CA ASN A 145 -22.38 -36.82 -5.81
C ASN A 145 -21.16 -37.36 -5.06
N ARG A 146 -21.31 -37.47 -3.73
CA ARG A 146 -20.38 -38.25 -2.89
C ARG A 146 -21.11 -38.93 -1.74
N PHE A 147 -22.03 -39.83 -2.09
CA PHE A 147 -22.45 -40.92 -1.21
C PHE A 147 -22.58 -42.19 -2.06
N SER A 148 -21.50 -42.95 -2.15
CA SER A 148 -21.56 -44.38 -2.46
C SER A 148 -21.08 -45.11 -1.21
N PRO A 149 -21.96 -45.81 -0.48
CA PRO A 149 -21.56 -46.63 0.65
C PRO A 149 -21.15 -48.01 0.12
N GLU A 150 -19.92 -48.44 0.41
CA GLU A 150 -19.46 -49.81 0.21
C GLU A 150 -18.84 -50.33 1.52
N PRO A 151 -18.92 -51.65 1.78
CA PRO A 151 -19.13 -52.20 3.09
C PRO A 151 -17.85 -52.66 3.81
N TYR A 152 -18.05 -52.89 5.08
CA TYR A 152 -17.12 -53.37 6.09
C TYR A 152 -16.59 -54.79 5.77
N THR A 153 -15.27 -54.96 5.74
CA THR A 153 -14.61 -56.22 6.10
C THR A 153 -13.33 -55.94 6.86
N SER A 154 -13.31 -56.32 8.15
CA SER A 154 -12.11 -56.55 8.94
C SER A 154 -11.25 -57.64 8.28
N GLU A 155 -9.92 -57.54 8.37
CA GLU A 155 -9.04 -58.48 9.09
C GLU A 155 -7.58 -57.98 9.06
N SER A 156 -6.88 -58.36 10.12
CA SER A 156 -5.52 -58.06 10.58
C SER A 156 -4.41 -58.72 9.76
N GLU A 157 -3.20 -58.13 9.74
CA GLU A 157 -1.98 -58.69 10.35
C GLU A 157 -0.69 -57.91 9.99
N LEU A 158 0.33 -58.16 10.81
CA LEU A 158 1.58 -57.45 11.09
C LEU A 158 2.69 -57.64 10.03
N SER A 159 3.58 -56.64 9.87
CA SER A 159 5.06 -56.77 9.73
C SER A 159 5.66 -55.36 9.50
N ASP A 160 6.33 -54.74 10.46
CA ASP A 160 7.78 -54.74 10.76
C ASP A 160 8.72 -54.44 9.56
N SER A 161 9.39 -53.27 9.61
CA SER A 161 10.80 -53.07 9.24
C SER A 161 11.21 -51.58 9.23
N SER A 162 11.93 -51.18 10.29
CA SER A 162 13.21 -50.45 10.31
C SER A 162 13.55 -49.36 9.28
N GLN A 163 13.90 -48.17 9.82
CA GLN A 163 14.93 -47.16 9.44
C GLN A 163 14.33 -45.76 9.66
N GLY A 164 14.96 -44.76 10.27
CA GLY A 164 16.35 -44.50 10.63
C GLY A 164 16.42 -43.12 11.31
N ASN A 165 17.55 -42.87 11.96
CA ASN A 165 17.92 -41.75 12.82
C ASN A 165 17.48 -40.33 12.36
N LEU A 166 16.99 -39.54 13.32
CA LEU A 166 17.24 -38.09 13.36
C LEU A 166 17.47 -37.65 14.82
N THR A 167 18.73 -37.54 15.17
CA THR A 167 19.22 -36.60 16.18
C THR A 167 19.05 -35.20 15.62
N ASP A 168 18.36 -34.29 16.31
CA ASP A 168 19.04 -33.08 16.76
C ASP A 168 18.30 -32.28 17.82
N ASN A 169 19.09 -31.85 18.79
CA ASN A 169 18.71 -31.05 19.94
C ASN A 169 18.50 -29.59 19.55
N ARG A 170 17.39 -28.97 19.97
CA ARG A 170 17.36 -27.51 20.15
C ARG A 170 16.52 -27.08 21.36
N LEU A 171 17.20 -27.11 22.51
CA LEU A 171 16.88 -26.34 23.69
C LEU A 171 17.00 -24.84 23.37
N GLY A 172 15.90 -24.09 23.52
CA GLY A 172 15.84 -22.65 23.29
C GLY A 172 14.83 -21.98 24.21
N LYS A 173 15.32 -21.58 25.38
CA LYS A 173 14.65 -20.92 26.51
C LYS A 173 13.63 -19.83 26.11
N LYS A 174 12.38 -19.97 26.55
CA LYS A 174 11.37 -18.89 26.58
C LYS A 174 11.60 -18.02 27.82
N PHE A 175 12.10 -16.81 27.62
CA PHE A 175 12.11 -15.78 28.67
C PHE A 175 10.69 -15.22 28.86
N LYS A 176 10.18 -15.37 30.08
CA LYS A 176 8.94 -14.73 30.56
C LYS A 176 9.33 -13.34 31.08
N HIS A 177 8.80 -12.27 30.49
CA HIS A 177 8.86 -10.94 31.09
C HIS A 177 7.58 -10.69 31.90
N THR A 178 7.75 -10.68 33.22
CA THR A 178 6.81 -10.21 34.23
C THR A 178 6.78 -8.68 34.24
N LYS A 179 5.58 -8.10 34.26
CA LYS A 179 5.36 -6.66 34.50
C LYS A 179 5.35 -6.38 36.00
N PRO A 180 5.92 -5.26 36.50
CA PRO A 180 5.67 -4.80 37.86
C PRO A 180 4.40 -3.94 37.96
N PRO A 181 3.78 -3.84 39.15
CA PRO A 181 2.48 -3.20 39.37
C PRO A 181 2.58 -1.69 39.58
N LEU A 182 1.60 -0.95 39.05
CA LEU A 182 1.37 0.47 39.33
C LEU A 182 0.55 0.61 40.63
N ALA A 183 1.06 1.43 41.55
CA ALA A 183 0.44 1.77 42.81
C ALA A 183 -0.72 2.76 42.65
N LYS A 184 -1.68 2.63 43.57
CA LYS A 184 -2.91 3.40 43.72
C LYS A 184 -2.62 4.78 44.30
N THR A 185 -3.33 5.83 43.87
CA THR A 185 -3.57 7.02 44.70
C THR A 185 -4.94 7.61 44.39
N ALA A 186 -5.58 8.11 45.45
CA ALA A 186 -7.01 8.20 45.68
C ALA A 186 -7.70 9.47 45.14
N HIS A 187 -9.03 9.38 45.05
CA HIS A 187 -9.99 10.48 44.91
C HIS A 187 -10.05 11.38 46.17
N PRO A 188 -10.59 12.61 46.03
CA PRO A 188 -11.89 12.87 46.67
C PRO A 188 -12.92 13.63 45.80
N LEU A 189 -14.17 13.54 46.25
CA LEU A 189 -15.48 13.96 45.70
C LEU A 189 -15.73 15.48 45.89
N LEU A 190 -16.18 16.23 44.85
CA LEU A 190 -17.54 16.82 44.60
C LEU A 190 -18.00 18.01 45.52
N PRO A 191 -19.02 18.85 45.18
CA PRO A 191 -19.87 19.05 43.97
C PRO A 191 -20.06 20.56 43.57
N PRO A 192 -21.23 21.06 43.10
CA PRO A 192 -21.59 21.31 41.68
C PRO A 192 -21.88 22.80 41.37
N VAL A 193 -22.25 23.16 40.12
CA VAL A 193 -23.36 24.10 39.74
C VAL A 193 -23.34 24.42 38.22
N VAL A 194 -24.42 23.97 37.55
CA VAL A 194 -25.30 24.56 36.51
C VAL A 194 -24.76 25.50 35.40
N SER A 195 -24.99 25.03 34.17
CA SER A 195 -25.41 25.66 32.88
C SER A 195 -25.01 27.09 32.51
N GLN A 196 -24.44 27.24 31.30
CA GLN A 196 -25.03 28.04 30.20
C GLN A 196 -24.30 27.83 28.86
N SER A 197 -25.10 27.80 27.80
CA SER A 197 -24.76 27.75 26.38
C SER A 197 -24.17 29.05 25.86
N ASN A 198 -23.16 28.98 24.98
CA ASN A 198 -22.77 29.96 23.93
C ASN A 198 -21.82 29.21 22.98
N PHE A 199 -22.20 28.75 21.79
CA PHE A 199 -22.43 29.47 20.53
C PHE A 199 -21.31 30.47 20.17
N LEU A 200 -20.45 30.04 19.23
CA LEU A 200 -19.46 30.76 18.40
C LEU A 200 -18.39 31.63 19.11
N GLU A 201 -17.13 31.14 19.12
CA GLU A 201 -15.96 31.88 18.59
C GLU A 201 -14.66 31.02 18.57
N PRO A 202 -13.65 31.37 17.74
CA PRO A 202 -12.60 30.46 17.27
C PRO A 202 -11.35 30.41 18.17
N ARG A 203 -10.75 29.23 18.31
CA ARG A 203 -9.45 29.05 18.95
C ARG A 203 -8.33 28.83 17.92
N GLN A 204 -7.46 29.82 17.82
CA GLN A 204 -6.06 29.65 17.42
C GLN A 204 -5.31 28.82 18.48
N GLY A 205 -4.28 28.10 18.05
CA GLY A 205 -3.15 27.73 18.90
C GLY A 205 -2.88 26.23 19.12
N GLU A 206 -1.88 25.76 18.38
CA GLU A 206 -0.83 24.80 18.81
C GLU A 206 -1.15 23.31 19.00
N GLY A 207 -0.33 22.48 18.35
CA GLY A 207 -0.24 21.04 18.62
C GLY A 207 0.50 20.25 17.54
N MET A 208 1.83 20.40 17.45
CA MET A 208 2.68 19.50 16.66
C MET A 208 2.55 18.05 17.14
N GLY A 209 1.79 17.24 16.40
CA GLY A 209 1.76 15.79 16.52
C GLY A 209 2.55 15.13 15.39
N ARG A 210 3.67 14.47 15.73
CA ARG A 210 4.50 13.69 14.81
C ARG A 210 3.66 12.63 14.08
N VAL A 211 3.38 12.83 12.79
CA VAL A 211 2.77 11.79 11.93
C VAL A 211 3.85 10.76 11.61
N ARG A 212 3.89 9.69 12.42
CA ARG A 212 4.70 8.50 12.13
C ARG A 212 4.13 7.83 10.89
N LEU A 213 4.90 7.83 9.81
CA LEU A 213 4.69 7.03 8.61
C LEU A 213 4.91 5.54 8.91
N ARG A 214 3.97 4.91 9.59
CA ARG A 214 3.78 3.46 9.59
C ARG A 214 2.28 3.24 9.51
N ASP A 215 1.83 2.84 8.32
CA ASP A 215 0.68 1.97 8.06
C ASP A 215 0.32 2.06 6.58
N ARG A 216 1.02 1.25 5.76
CA ARG A 216 0.61 0.91 4.40
C ARG A 216 0.51 -0.61 4.27
N GLN A 217 -0.30 -1.20 5.14
CA GLN A 217 -0.91 -2.51 4.94
C GLN A 217 -2.41 -2.37 5.16
N ARG A 218 -3.19 -3.06 4.31
CA ARG A 218 -4.66 -3.06 4.22
C ARG A 218 -5.31 -1.92 3.43
N TRP A 219 -5.21 -1.99 2.11
CA TRP A 219 -6.39 -1.73 1.28
C TRP A 219 -7.09 -3.07 1.04
N GLY A 220 -7.76 -3.54 2.08
CA GLY A 220 -8.71 -4.65 2.02
C GLY A 220 -10.08 -4.07 2.28
N TYR A 221 -10.71 -3.51 1.26
CA TYR A 221 -12.12 -3.17 1.33
C TYR A 221 -12.92 -4.45 1.15
N ARG A 222 -13.35 -5.03 2.27
CA ARG A 222 -14.53 -5.91 2.31
C ARG A 222 -15.75 -4.99 2.21
N TYR A 223 -16.52 -5.09 1.14
CA TYR A 223 -17.93 -4.74 1.21
C TYR A 223 -18.65 -5.98 1.73
N ASN A 224 -19.18 -5.88 2.95
CA ASN A 224 -20.15 -6.83 3.47
C ASN A 224 -21.47 -6.66 2.68
N ARG A 225 -22.05 -7.77 2.24
CA ARG A 225 -23.50 -7.96 2.22
C ARG A 225 -23.89 -8.55 3.56
#